data_AF-A0A061QNE7-F1
#
_entry.id   AF-A0A061QNE7-F1
#
_cell.length_a   1.000
_cell.length_b   1.000
_cell.length_c   1.000
_cell.angle_alpha   90.00
_cell.angle_beta   90.00
_cell.angle_gamma   90.00
#
_symmetry.space_group_name_H-M   'P 1'
#
loop_
_entity.id
_entity.type
_entity.pdbx_description
1 polymer ?
#
loop_
_entity_poly.entity_id
_entity_poly.type
_entity_poly.pdbx_seq_one_letter_code
_entity_poly.pdbx_strand_id
1 'polypeptide(L)'
;RDSKLTRLLQESLGGNAKTSLVLAAADAREHAEETQSTMQFGSRAMCVETNAVVNEQIDYKALNSEVLSELERPDRKSESLQAAIQAKDKEMAMLQDTMRQEKQRNQAIVQALELEKQELDEMRRQEAKQLELMLEEKQQEIERHQSDLQSSVVELQNRDKEISDREARLEEL
;
A
#
# COMPACT_ATOMS: atom_id res chain seq x y z
N ARG A 1 25.14 -29.99 61.59
CA ARG A 1 26.12 -29.00 61.06
C ARG A 1 27.36 -28.86 61.96
N ASP A 2 27.28 -29.35 63.21
CA ASP A 2 28.30 -29.22 64.26
C ASP A 2 29.37 -30.33 64.30
N SER A 3 29.34 -31.28 63.35
CA SER A 3 30.37 -32.32 63.22
C SER A 3 30.74 -32.57 61.76
N LYS A 4 31.97 -33.04 61.51
CA LYS A 4 32.44 -33.41 60.16
C LYS A 4 31.53 -34.45 59.50
N LEU A 5 31.05 -35.42 60.29
CA LEU A 5 30.14 -36.47 59.82
C LEU A 5 28.81 -35.87 59.32
N THR A 6 28.19 -34.96 60.09
CA THR A 6 26.92 -34.34 59.68
C THR A 6 27.05 -33.40 58.48
N ARG A 7 28.27 -32.96 58.12
CA ARG A 7 28.52 -32.22 56.88
C ARG A 7 28.58 -33.13 55.66
N LEU A 8 29.20 -34.30 55.79
CA LEU A 8 29.25 -35.29 54.72
C LEU A 8 27.87 -35.89 54.43
N LEU A 9 27.04 -36.06 55.46
CA LEU A 9 25.70 -36.61 55.35
C LEU A 9 24.61 -35.56 55.10
N GLN A 10 24.98 -34.33 54.73
CA GLN A 10 24.02 -33.24 54.58
C GLN A 10 22.98 -33.54 53.50
N GLU A 11 23.41 -34.07 52.35
CA GLU A 11 22.49 -34.50 51.29
C GLU A 11 21.63 -35.69 51.72
N SER A 12 22.18 -36.62 52.52
CA SER A 12 21.46 -37.79 53.02
C SER A 12 20.36 -37.45 54.04
N LEU A 13 20.52 -36.39 54.84
CA LEU A 13 19.63 -36.08 55.97
C LEU A 13 18.66 -34.92 55.68
N GLY A 14 18.35 -34.67 54.41
CA GLY A 14 17.39 -33.63 53.98
C GLY A 14 17.66 -33.00 52.61
N GLY A 15 18.60 -33.53 51.83
CA GLY A 15 18.92 -33.04 50.48
C GLY A 15 18.54 -34.03 49.38
N ASN A 16 19.33 -34.02 48.30
CA ASN A 16 19.11 -34.85 47.12
C ASN A 16 19.71 -36.26 47.30
N ALA A 17 19.05 -37.10 48.10
CA ALA A 17 19.45 -38.49 48.29
C ALA A 17 18.25 -39.40 48.63
N LYS A 18 18.35 -40.66 48.20
CA LYS A 18 17.49 -41.74 48.71
C LYS A 18 18.18 -42.33 49.93
N THR A 19 17.63 -42.07 51.11
CA THR A 19 18.27 -42.44 52.38
C THR A 19 17.49 -43.54 53.09
N SER A 20 18.22 -44.50 53.64
CA SER A 20 17.67 -45.53 54.52
C SER A 20 18.51 -45.60 55.78
N LEU A 21 17.85 -45.71 56.94
CA LEU A 21 18.48 -45.78 58.24
C LEU A 21 18.23 -47.16 58.85
N VAL A 22 19.30 -47.87 59.22
CA VAL A 22 19.23 -49.15 59.92
C VAL A 22 19.54 -48.90 61.40
N LEU A 23 18.59 -49.28 62.26
CA LEU A 23 18.76 -49.18 63.71
C LEU A 23 19.17 -50.55 64.24
N ALA A 24 20.28 -50.58 64.98
CA ALA A 24 20.71 -51.77 65.69
C ALA A 24 20.41 -51.59 67.18
N ALA A 25 19.65 -52.52 67.76
CA ALA A 25 19.27 -52.52 69.17
C ALA A 25 19.42 -53.92 69.76
N ALA A 26 19.59 -54.01 71.08
CA ALA A 26 19.83 -55.27 71.79
C ALA A 26 18.59 -55.73 72.55
N ASP A 27 18.25 -57.01 72.44
CA ASP A 27 17.10 -57.62 73.13
C ASP A 27 17.46 -58.16 74.52
N ALA A 28 18.11 -57.32 75.33
CA ALA A 28 18.47 -57.64 76.70
C ALA A 28 17.90 -56.59 77.65
N ARG A 29 17.38 -57.02 78.81
CA ARG A 29 16.74 -56.13 79.78
C ARG A 29 17.67 -55.02 80.28
N GLU A 30 18.97 -55.32 80.38
CA GLU A 30 20.01 -54.35 80.74
C GLU A 30 20.20 -53.22 79.72
N HIS A 31 19.76 -53.41 78.47
CA HIS A 31 19.85 -52.43 77.39
C HIS A 31 18.49 -51.82 77.02
N ALA A 32 17.46 -52.00 77.86
CA ALA A 32 16.11 -51.54 77.57
C ALA A 32 16.04 -50.00 77.36
N GLU A 33 16.78 -49.22 78.15
CA GLU A 33 16.79 -47.75 78.05
C GLU A 33 17.48 -47.25 76.76
N GLU A 34 18.59 -47.87 76.37
CA GLU A 34 19.31 -47.55 75.12
C GLU A 34 18.52 -47.99 73.87
N THR A 35 17.85 -49.15 73.96
CA THR A 35 16.94 -49.63 72.93
C THR A 35 15.77 -48.68 72.74
N GLN A 36 15.18 -48.19 73.84
CA GLN A 36 14.13 -47.17 73.79
C GLN A 36 14.63 -45.87 73.13
N SER A 37 15.82 -45.40 73.51
CA SER A 37 16.44 -44.20 72.92
C SER A 37 16.71 -44.35 71.42
N THR A 38 17.16 -45.54 71.00
CA THR A 38 17.42 -45.88 69.59
C THR A 38 16.12 -45.86 68.78
N MET A 39 15.04 -46.44 69.31
CA MET A 39 13.72 -46.43 68.66
C MET A 39 13.14 -45.00 68.57
N GLN A 40 13.30 -44.18 69.61
CA GLN A 40 12.89 -42.78 69.58
C GLN A 40 13.69 -41.95 68.57
N PHE A 41 14.99 -42.23 68.42
CA PHE A 41 15.79 -41.62 67.36
C PHE A 41 15.28 -42.03 65.97
N GLY A 42 15.02 -43.32 65.78
CA GLY A 42 14.43 -43.86 64.55
C GLY A 42 13.11 -43.20 64.17
N SER A 43 12.20 -43.06 65.14
CA SER A 43 10.90 -42.43 64.94
C SER A 43 11.04 -40.98 64.49
N ARG A 44 11.98 -40.21 65.06
CA ARG A 44 12.25 -38.83 64.62
C ARG A 44 12.91 -38.78 63.24
N ALA A 45 13.85 -39.69 62.97
CA ALA A 45 14.55 -39.76 61.69
C ALA A 45 13.61 -40.13 60.54
N MET A 46 12.57 -40.92 60.79
CA MET A 46 11.54 -41.27 59.80
C MET A 46 10.72 -40.05 59.33
N CYS A 47 10.61 -39.01 60.15
CA CYS A 47 9.94 -37.76 59.79
C CYS A 47 10.79 -36.83 58.90
N VAL A 48 12.05 -37.19 58.62
CA VAL A 48 12.93 -36.36 57.78
C VAL A 48 12.62 -36.63 56.31
N GLU A 49 12.10 -35.62 55.62
CA GLU A 49 11.82 -35.68 54.19
C GLU A 49 13.08 -35.41 53.36
N THR A 50 13.31 -36.21 52.31
CA THR A 50 14.37 -35.98 51.31
C THR A 50 13.77 -35.79 49.92
N ASN A 51 14.40 -34.95 49.11
CA ASN A 51 13.93 -34.63 47.76
C ASN A 51 14.92 -35.18 46.72
N ALA A 52 14.82 -36.48 46.45
CA ALA A 52 15.71 -37.16 45.52
C ALA A 52 15.34 -36.88 44.05
N VAL A 53 16.26 -36.26 43.31
CA VAL A 53 16.16 -35.95 41.88
C VAL A 53 17.37 -36.54 41.15
N VAL A 54 17.17 -37.00 39.92
CA VAL A 54 18.25 -37.51 39.07
C VAL A 54 19.21 -36.36 38.75
N ASN A 55 20.49 -36.55 39.06
CA ASN A 55 21.52 -35.58 38.69
C ASN A 55 21.85 -35.73 37.20
N GLU A 56 21.14 -34.99 36.36
CA GLU A 56 21.42 -34.94 34.92
C GLU A 56 22.75 -34.20 34.68
N GLN A 57 23.63 -34.80 33.90
CA GLN A 57 24.83 -34.14 33.39
C GLN A 57 24.53 -33.66 31.97
N ILE A 58 24.49 -32.35 31.80
CA ILE A 58 24.35 -31.74 30.47
C ILE A 58 25.70 -31.79 29.78
N ASP A 59 25.77 -32.45 28.61
CA ASP A 59 26.92 -32.33 27.73
C ASP A 59 26.84 -31.01 26.96
N TYR A 60 27.48 -29.99 27.53
CA TYR A 60 27.54 -28.65 26.95
C TYR A 60 28.20 -28.63 25.56
N LYS A 61 29.05 -29.62 25.20
CA LYS A 61 29.64 -29.68 23.85
C LYS A 61 28.61 -30.14 22.83
N ALA A 62 27.84 -31.18 23.15
CA ALA A 62 26.76 -31.66 22.30
C ALA A 62 25.69 -30.57 22.11
N LEU A 63 25.29 -29.91 23.21
CA LEU A 63 24.32 -28.82 23.18
C LEU A 63 24.81 -27.64 22.33
N ASN A 64 26.07 -27.21 22.50
CA ASN A 64 26.64 -26.15 21.68
C ASN A 64 26.71 -26.55 20.20
N SER A 65 27.07 -27.79 19.89
CA SER A 65 27.11 -28.27 18.50
C SER A 65 25.72 -28.25 17.85
N GLU A 66 24.67 -28.60 18.59
CA GLU A 66 23.30 -28.57 18.10
C GLU A 66 22.79 -27.14 17.89
N VAL A 67 23.02 -26.25 18.86
CA VAL A 67 22.67 -24.83 18.75
C VAL A 67 23.41 -24.15 17.59
N LEU A 68 24.70 -24.44 17.40
CA LEU A 68 25.46 -23.92 16.26
C LEU A 68 24.92 -24.45 14.94
N SER A 69 24.56 -25.73 14.86
CA SER A 69 23.95 -26.31 13.67
C SER A 69 22.60 -25.66 13.33
N GLU A 70 21.79 -25.31 14.33
CA GLU A 70 20.54 -24.59 14.10
C GLU A 70 20.75 -23.15 13.65
N LEU A 71 21.77 -22.46 14.16
CA LEU A 71 22.12 -21.11 13.74
C LEU A 71 22.68 -21.08 12.31
N GLU A 72 23.40 -22.14 11.92
CA GLU A 72 23.95 -22.31 10.58
C GLU A 72 22.92 -22.82 9.55
N ARG A 73 21.72 -23.24 9.97
CA ARG A 73 20.66 -23.57 9.02
C ARG A 73 20.24 -22.26 8.34
N PRO A 74 20.54 -22.07 7.05
CA PRO A 74 20.11 -20.88 6.35
C PRO A 74 18.60 -20.82 6.44
N ASP A 75 18.11 -19.68 6.92
CA ASP A 75 16.71 -19.47 7.19
C ASP A 75 16.00 -19.43 5.83
N ARG A 76 15.57 -20.60 5.33
CA ARG A 76 14.98 -20.78 3.99
C ARG A 76 13.83 -19.79 3.74
N LYS A 77 13.17 -19.37 4.81
CA LYS A 77 12.17 -18.30 4.80
C LYS A 77 12.78 -16.96 4.39
N SER A 78 13.91 -16.56 4.98
CA SER A 78 14.65 -15.34 4.64
C SER A 78 15.07 -15.33 3.17
N GLU A 79 15.62 -16.44 2.65
CA GLU A 79 15.99 -16.55 1.24
C GLU A 79 14.77 -16.45 0.31
N SER A 80 13.68 -17.14 0.65
CA SER A 80 12.44 -17.09 -0.14
C SER A 80 11.80 -15.70 -0.16
N LEU A 81 11.85 -14.99 0.97
CA LEU A 81 11.35 -13.62 1.09
C LEU A 81 12.22 -12.65 0.30
N GLN A 82 13.55 -12.79 0.36
CA GLN A 82 14.46 -11.98 -0.44
C GLN A 82 14.23 -12.16 -1.94
N ALA A 83 14.05 -13.41 -2.39
CA ALA A 83 13.74 -13.69 -3.79
C ALA A 83 12.39 -13.06 -4.23
N ALA A 84 11.37 -13.13 -3.36
CA ALA A 84 10.07 -12.51 -3.63
C ALA A 84 10.16 -10.97 -3.70
N ILE A 85 10.93 -10.34 -2.80
CA ILE A 85 11.17 -8.89 -2.82
C ILE A 85 11.86 -8.49 -4.14
N GLN A 86 12.95 -9.17 -4.53
CA GLN A 86 13.65 -8.87 -5.77
C GLN A 86 12.77 -9.02 -7.01
N ALA A 87 11.87 -10.01 -7.03
CA ALA A 87 10.91 -10.18 -8.12
C ALA A 87 9.94 -9.00 -8.20
N LYS A 88 9.43 -8.55 -7.04
CA LYS A 88 8.52 -7.40 -6.94
C LYS A 88 9.19 -6.08 -7.31
N ASP A 89 10.46 -5.89 -6.94
CA ASP A 89 11.22 -4.69 -7.33
C ASP A 89 11.40 -4.60 -8.85
N LYS A 90 11.68 -5.73 -9.51
CA LYS A 90 11.77 -5.80 -10.98
C LYS A 90 10.44 -5.48 -11.65
N GLU A 91 9.34 -6.03 -11.14
CA GLU A 91 7.99 -5.77 -11.62
C GLU A 91 7.64 -4.28 -11.48
N MET A 92 7.97 -3.68 -10.32
CA MET A 92 7.74 -2.26 -10.05
C MET A 92 8.54 -1.35 -10.98
N ALA A 93 9.81 -1.69 -11.25
CA ALA A 93 10.65 -0.95 -12.19
C ALA A 93 10.07 -0.98 -13.62
N MET A 94 9.66 -2.15 -14.11
CA MET A 94 9.03 -2.29 -15.43
C MET A 94 7.72 -1.51 -15.54
N LEU A 95 6.90 -1.53 -14.47
CA LEU A 95 5.65 -0.77 -14.44
C LEU A 95 5.89 0.74 -14.43
N GLN A 96 6.88 1.22 -13.66
CA GLN A 96 7.26 2.64 -13.66
C GLN A 96 7.72 3.12 -15.03
N ASP A 97 8.55 2.33 -15.74
CA ASP A 97 9.00 2.68 -17.09
C ASP A 97 7.84 2.73 -18.09
N THR A 98 6.91 1.77 -18.01
CA THR A 98 5.70 1.75 -18.84
C THR A 98 4.83 2.98 -18.58
N MET A 99 4.57 3.31 -17.31
CA MET A 99 3.82 4.52 -16.95
C MET A 99 4.50 5.81 -17.43
N ARG A 100 5.84 5.85 -17.38
CA ARG A 100 6.61 7.01 -17.87
C ARG A 100 6.45 7.18 -19.37
N GLN A 101 6.53 6.10 -20.14
CA GLN A 101 6.32 6.11 -21.59
C GLN A 101 4.89 6.54 -21.96
N GLU A 102 3.88 5.95 -21.31
CA GLU A 102 2.48 6.31 -21.56
C GLU A 102 2.19 7.77 -21.19
N LYS A 103 2.76 8.28 -20.10
CA LYS A 103 2.64 9.70 -19.74
C LYS A 103 3.22 10.61 -20.81
N GLN A 104 4.41 10.28 -21.36
CA GLN A 104 5.04 11.04 -22.42
C GLN A 104 4.21 11.01 -23.72
N ARG A 105 3.68 9.83 -24.08
CA ARG A 105 2.79 9.68 -25.24
C ARG A 105 1.53 10.54 -25.08
N ASN A 106 0.87 10.45 -23.93
CA ASN A 106 -0.32 11.24 -23.65
C ASN A 106 -0.04 12.75 -23.68
N GLN A 107 1.10 13.19 -23.14
CA GLN A 107 1.51 14.59 -23.23
C GLN A 107 1.73 15.04 -24.69
N ALA A 108 2.37 14.22 -25.53
CA ALA A 108 2.56 14.55 -26.93
C ALA A 108 1.22 14.63 -27.70
N ILE A 109 0.30 13.72 -27.43
CA ILE A 109 -1.05 13.73 -28.04
C ILE A 109 -1.82 14.99 -27.64
N VAL A 110 -1.79 15.36 -26.36
CA VAL A 110 -2.45 16.58 -25.88
C VAL A 110 -1.90 17.82 -26.57
N GLN A 111 -0.56 17.93 -26.69
CA GLN A 111 0.06 19.06 -27.39
C GLN A 111 -0.32 19.12 -28.88
N ALA A 112 -0.36 17.96 -29.55
CA ALA A 112 -0.78 17.90 -30.95
C ALA A 112 -2.24 18.34 -31.14
N LEU A 113 -3.15 17.89 -30.27
CA LEU A 113 -4.56 18.29 -30.28
C LEU A 113 -4.75 19.79 -29.98
N GLU A 114 -3.93 20.36 -29.10
CA GLU A 114 -3.97 21.80 -28.81
C GLU A 114 -3.57 22.63 -30.03
N LEU A 115 -2.54 22.21 -30.77
CA LEU A 115 -2.12 22.88 -32.01
C LEU A 115 -3.18 22.76 -33.10
N GLU A 116 -3.70 21.56 -33.35
CA GLU A 116 -4.75 21.34 -34.35
C GLU A 116 -6.01 22.17 -34.04
N LYS A 117 -6.37 22.28 -32.76
CA LYS A 117 -7.47 23.15 -32.33
C LYS A 117 -7.21 24.63 -32.64
N GLN A 118 -5.99 25.11 -32.42
CA GLN A 118 -5.62 26.49 -32.74
C GLN A 118 -5.72 26.77 -34.24
N GLU A 119 -5.18 25.87 -35.09
CA GLU A 119 -5.27 25.98 -36.54
C GLU A 119 -6.74 25.99 -37.02
N LEU A 120 -7.58 25.13 -36.46
CA LEU A 120 -9.01 25.09 -36.78
C LEU A 120 -9.73 26.39 -36.37
N ASP A 121 -9.42 26.93 -35.20
CA ASP A 121 -10.01 28.19 -34.73
C ASP A 121 -9.55 29.39 -35.60
N GLU A 122 -8.31 29.38 -36.08
CA GLU A 122 -7.82 30.38 -37.03
C GLU A 122 -8.52 30.27 -38.39
N MET A 123 -8.67 29.08 -38.94
CA MET A 123 -9.42 28.87 -40.19
C MET A 123 -10.87 29.36 -40.05
N ARG A 124 -11.56 29.00 -38.96
CA ARG A 124 -12.93 29.46 -38.71
C ARG A 124 -13.03 30.98 -38.61
N ARG A 125 -12.04 31.65 -38.01
CA ARG A 125 -11.99 33.12 -37.97
C ARG A 125 -11.81 33.73 -39.35
N GLN A 126 -10.95 33.13 -40.18
CA GLN A 126 -10.75 33.58 -41.56
C GLN A 126 -12.03 33.42 -42.39
N GLU A 127 -12.69 32.26 -42.31
CA GLU A 127 -13.96 31.99 -42.99
C GLU A 127 -15.05 32.97 -42.54
N ALA A 128 -15.18 33.21 -41.23
CA ALA A 128 -16.16 34.17 -40.69
C ALA A 128 -15.92 35.58 -41.24
N LYS A 129 -14.66 36.01 -41.31
CA LYS A 129 -14.29 37.32 -41.86
C LYS A 129 -14.56 37.43 -43.37
N GLN A 130 -14.33 36.35 -44.12
CA GLN A 130 -14.65 36.32 -45.56
C GLN A 130 -16.16 36.41 -45.79
N LEU A 131 -16.96 35.68 -45.01
CA LEU A 131 -18.42 35.74 -45.09
C LEU A 131 -18.95 37.14 -44.74
N GLU A 132 -18.37 37.80 -43.75
CA GLU A 132 -18.74 39.17 -43.36
C GLU A 132 -18.48 40.16 -44.51
N LEU A 133 -17.31 40.10 -45.14
CA LEU A 133 -16.98 40.92 -46.31
C LEU A 133 -17.92 40.67 -47.49
N MET A 134 -18.23 39.40 -47.79
CA MET A 134 -19.19 39.06 -48.85
C MET A 134 -20.60 39.58 -48.55
N LEU A 135 -21.02 39.55 -47.28
CA LEU A 135 -22.31 40.11 -46.86
C LEU A 135 -22.36 41.62 -47.06
N GLU A 136 -21.29 42.34 -46.69
CA GLU A 136 -21.18 43.79 -46.93
C GLU A 136 -21.24 44.14 -48.43
N GLU A 137 -20.51 43.41 -49.27
CA GLU A 137 -20.54 43.60 -50.73
C GLU A 137 -21.95 43.37 -51.29
N LYS A 138 -22.62 42.29 -50.88
CA LYS A 138 -23.99 41.99 -51.32
C LYS A 138 -24.99 43.03 -50.83
N GLN A 139 -24.81 43.57 -49.62
CA GLN A 139 -25.65 44.62 -49.08
C GLN A 139 -25.51 45.92 -49.90
N GLN A 140 -24.28 46.30 -50.28
CA GLN A 140 -24.03 47.45 -51.15
C GLN A 140 -24.62 47.26 -52.56
N GLU A 141 -24.55 46.06 -53.13
CA GLU A 141 -25.21 45.74 -54.41
C GLU A 141 -26.72 45.93 -54.31
N ILE A 142 -27.34 45.43 -53.23
CA ILE A 142 -28.78 45.60 -52.99
C ILE A 142 -29.15 47.08 -52.90
N GLU A 143 -28.37 47.89 -52.16
CA GLU A 143 -28.62 49.32 -52.02
C GLU A 143 -28.51 50.07 -53.36
N ARG A 144 -27.52 49.72 -54.20
CA ARG A 144 -27.39 50.28 -55.55
C ARG A 144 -28.60 49.93 -56.42
N HIS A 145 -28.98 48.66 -56.45
CA HIS A 145 -30.15 48.22 -57.21
C HIS A 145 -31.45 48.87 -56.71
N GLN A 146 -31.59 49.11 -55.40
CA GLN A 146 -32.72 49.85 -54.84
C GLN A 146 -32.73 51.31 -55.30
N SER A 147 -31.59 51.99 -55.31
CA SER A 147 -31.47 53.37 -55.80
C SER A 147 -31.79 53.49 -57.29
N ASP A 148 -31.26 52.58 -58.11
CA ASP A 148 -31.53 52.55 -59.56
C ASP A 148 -33.02 52.33 -59.84
N LEU A 149 -33.65 51.39 -59.12
CA LEU A 149 -35.08 51.13 -59.21
C LEU A 149 -35.91 52.36 -58.81
N GLN A 150 -35.53 53.06 -57.73
CA GLN A 150 -36.20 54.29 -57.30
C GLN A 150 -36.12 55.38 -58.38
N SER A 151 -34.95 55.58 -59.00
CA SER A 151 -34.79 56.53 -60.10
C SER A 151 -35.72 56.19 -61.27
N SER A 152 -35.75 54.93 -61.67
CA SER A 152 -36.61 54.48 -62.77
C SER A 152 -38.11 54.62 -62.46
N VAL A 153 -38.53 54.38 -61.22
CA VAL A 153 -39.91 54.64 -60.77
C VAL A 153 -40.27 56.12 -60.86
N VAL A 154 -39.38 57.02 -60.45
CA VAL A 154 -39.61 58.47 -60.55
C VAL A 154 -39.72 58.92 -62.00
N GLU A 155 -38.87 58.40 -62.88
CA GLU A 155 -38.95 58.67 -64.32
C GLU A 155 -40.29 58.21 -64.92
N LEU A 156 -40.75 57.01 -64.57
CA LEU A 156 -42.05 56.50 -65.02
C LEU A 156 -43.20 57.37 -64.49
N GLN A 157 -43.19 57.77 -63.22
CA GLN A 157 -44.20 58.67 -62.65
C GLN A 157 -44.24 60.03 -63.35
N ASN A 158 -43.08 60.57 -63.74
CA ASN A 158 -43.01 61.82 -64.49
C ASN A 158 -43.59 61.65 -65.91
N ARG A 159 -43.27 60.53 -66.58
CA ARG A 159 -43.84 60.21 -67.90
C ARG A 159 -45.35 60.00 -67.84
N ASP A 160 -45.86 59.32 -66.81
CA ASP A 160 -47.30 59.15 -66.60
C ASP A 160 -48.01 60.49 -66.39
N LYS A 161 -47.40 61.41 -65.63
CA LYS A 161 -47.92 62.79 -65.51
C LYS A 161 -47.94 63.53 -66.84
N GLU A 162 -46.87 63.46 -67.63
CA GLU A 162 -46.84 64.09 -68.95
C GLU A 162 -47.89 63.51 -69.89
N ILE A 163 -48.14 62.20 -69.83
CA ILE A 163 -49.20 61.54 -70.59
C ILE A 163 -50.56 62.05 -70.12
N SER A 164 -50.82 62.05 -68.81
CA SER A 164 -52.07 62.54 -68.22
C SER A 164 -52.35 64.00 -68.59
N ASP A 165 -51.34 64.88 -68.55
CA ASP A 165 -51.48 66.29 -68.94
C ASP A 165 -51.79 66.45 -70.43
N ARG A 166 -51.27 65.57 -71.29
CA ARG A 166 -51.57 65.56 -72.72
C ARG A 166 -52.98 65.05 -73.00
N GLU A 167 -53.43 64.03 -72.29
CA GLU A 167 -54.79 63.50 -72.38
C GLU A 167 -55.82 64.56 -71.97
N ALA A 168 -55.60 65.26 -70.85
CA ALA A 168 -56.48 66.34 -70.39
C ALA A 168 -56.61 67.49 -71.41
N ARG A 169 -55.50 67.86 -72.09
CA ARG A 169 -55.53 68.89 -73.14
C ARG A 169 -56.28 68.47 -74.40
N LEU A 170 -56.36 67.16 -74.67
CA LEU A 170 -57.12 66.63 -75.81
C LEU A 170 -58.62 66.57 -75.51
N GLU A 171 -59.03 66.46 -74.24
CA GLU A 171 -60.44 66.48 -73.81
C GLU A 171 -61.06 67.89 -73.76
N GLU A 172 -60.26 68.96 -73.71
CA GLU A 172 -60.72 70.36 -73.74
C GLU A 172 -60.93 70.96 -75.15
N LEU A 173 -60.72 70.17 -76.22
CA LEU A 173 -60.91 70.54 -77.63
C LEU A 173 -62.19 69.94 -78.23
#